data_AF-A0A954E031-F1
#
_entry.id   AF-A0A954E031-F1
#
_cell.length_a   1.000
_cell.length_b   1.000
_cell.length_c   1.000
_cell.angle_alpha   90.00
_cell.angle_beta   90.00
_cell.angle_gamma   90.00
#
_symmetry.space_group_name_H-M   'P 1'
#
loop_
_entity.id
_entity.type
_entity.pdbx_description
1 polymer ?
#
loop_
_entity_poly.entity_id
_entity_poly.type
_entity_poly.pdbx_seq_one_letter_code
_entity_poly.pdbx_strand_id
1 'polypeptide(L)'
;EVERRLYEFRRAYEESRQDQPLPSLESAQQSARQSGEQLEQGNLDEAEQKAEEAQRRIEEALDQLDEEEQQYQRLRDEELLFQIAEEVVGMIETHGRLSAETLEVDESRVPGERATRAQKLRLRKISREVQALADRSAELRAAIAKEGSTVFAELFQRIEDDLVRISRASGEIGGYQSGATVQARFDDVGRDLRWLLESLEEEKSRREQEESQQGGQQGGEPGEPENRLVPDAAELKLLQRMEGEVLDSLDELLVLYPELAEGGEIDPLLREEISRLAQRHRRTSELFSSFRERLGLPDPESGSGAQ
;
A
#
# COMPACT_ATOMS: atom_id res chain seq x y z
N GLU A 1 -14.07 -41.56 -3.75
CA GLU A 1 -13.65 -40.43 -2.89
C GLU A 1 -12.18 -40.08 -3.10
N VAL A 2 -11.26 -41.04 -2.97
CA VAL A 2 -9.81 -40.85 -3.23
C VAL A 2 -9.52 -40.26 -4.63
N GLU A 3 -10.16 -40.76 -5.69
CA GLU A 3 -10.00 -40.19 -7.04
C GLU A 3 -10.43 -38.72 -7.15
N ARG A 4 -11.48 -38.33 -6.43
CA ARG A 4 -11.97 -36.95 -6.41
C ARG A 4 -10.95 -36.04 -5.71
N ARG A 5 -10.40 -36.47 -4.57
CA ARG A 5 -9.36 -35.71 -3.86
C ARG A 5 -8.05 -35.61 -4.66
N LEU A 6 -7.68 -36.67 -5.38
CA LEU A 6 -6.56 -36.64 -6.33
C LEU A 6 -6.76 -35.63 -7.46
N TYR A 7 -8.00 -35.48 -7.94
CA TYR A 7 -8.36 -34.48 -8.92
C TYR A 7 -8.31 -33.05 -8.34
N GLU A 8 -8.87 -32.85 -7.14
CA GLU A 8 -8.81 -31.57 -6.41
C GLU A 8 -7.37 -31.13 -6.16
N PHE A 9 -6.51 -32.05 -5.68
CA PHE A 9 -5.08 -31.80 -5.49
C PHE A 9 -4.38 -31.43 -6.79
N ARG A 10 -4.59 -32.20 -7.87
CA ARG A 10 -3.94 -31.95 -9.16
C ARG A 10 -4.32 -30.57 -9.71
N ARG A 11 -5.57 -30.17 -9.53
CA ARG A 11 -6.05 -28.85 -9.92
C ARG A 11 -5.37 -27.74 -9.10
N ALA A 12 -5.29 -27.88 -7.78
CA ALA A 12 -4.59 -26.93 -6.90
C ALA A 12 -3.11 -26.81 -7.28
N TYR A 13 -2.46 -27.95 -7.54
CA TYR A 13 -1.07 -28.03 -7.97
C TYR A 13 -0.82 -27.42 -9.37
N GLU A 14 -1.76 -27.57 -10.31
CA GLU A 14 -1.69 -26.90 -11.62
C GLU A 14 -1.92 -25.38 -11.50
N GLU A 15 -2.78 -24.94 -10.59
CA GLU A 15 -3.03 -23.52 -10.29
C GLU A 15 -1.82 -22.86 -9.60
N SER A 16 -1.07 -23.58 -8.76
CA SER A 16 0.12 -23.07 -8.04
C SER A 16 1.37 -22.89 -8.92
N ARG A 17 1.31 -23.25 -10.22
CA ARG A 17 2.40 -23.09 -11.21
C ARG A 17 3.75 -23.69 -10.80
N GLN A 18 3.75 -24.78 -10.05
CA GLN A 18 4.99 -25.51 -9.73
C GLN A 18 5.45 -26.39 -10.90
N ASP A 19 6.75 -26.32 -11.23
CA ASP A 19 7.36 -27.10 -12.31
C ASP A 19 7.86 -28.50 -11.87
N GLN A 20 7.83 -28.84 -10.57
CA GLN A 20 8.37 -30.10 -10.03
C GLN A 20 7.35 -30.93 -9.25
N PRO A 21 7.07 -32.18 -9.68
CA PRO A 21 6.06 -33.01 -9.03
C PRO A 21 6.45 -33.33 -7.58
N LEU A 22 5.51 -33.08 -6.65
CA LEU A 22 5.68 -33.40 -5.23
C LEU A 22 5.83 -34.93 -5.03
N PRO A 23 6.84 -35.42 -4.29
CA PRO A 23 7.03 -36.85 -4.03
C PRO A 23 5.82 -37.52 -3.36
N SER A 24 5.05 -36.76 -2.58
CA SER A 24 3.81 -37.17 -1.92
C SER A 24 2.68 -37.44 -2.92
N LEU A 25 2.60 -36.72 -4.04
CA LEU A 25 1.62 -36.94 -5.12
C LEU A 25 1.84 -38.28 -5.82
N GLU A 26 3.08 -38.58 -6.18
CA GLU A 26 3.43 -39.83 -6.86
C GLU A 26 3.13 -41.04 -5.95
N SER A 27 3.47 -40.90 -4.67
CA SER A 27 3.19 -41.87 -3.62
C SER A 27 1.68 -42.06 -3.36
N ALA A 28 0.88 -41.00 -3.40
CA ALA A 28 -0.58 -41.06 -3.27
C ALA A 28 -1.24 -41.74 -4.49
N GLN A 29 -0.79 -41.42 -5.70
CA GLN A 29 -1.27 -42.07 -6.93
C GLN A 29 -0.96 -43.57 -6.93
N GLN A 30 0.21 -43.96 -6.44
CA GLN A 30 0.58 -45.37 -6.33
C GLN A 30 -0.32 -46.13 -5.34
N SER A 31 -0.58 -45.56 -4.15
CA SER A 31 -1.48 -46.17 -3.16
C SER A 31 -2.93 -46.26 -3.66
N ALA A 32 -3.41 -45.25 -4.38
CA ALA A 32 -4.74 -45.27 -5.00
C ALA A 32 -4.88 -46.35 -6.07
N ARG A 33 -3.85 -46.54 -6.92
CA ARG A 33 -3.83 -47.64 -7.92
C ARG A 33 -3.83 -49.02 -7.27
N GLN A 34 -3.01 -49.21 -6.23
CA GLN A 34 -2.97 -50.46 -5.46
C GLN A 34 -4.31 -50.76 -4.78
N SER A 35 -5.02 -49.75 -4.27
CA SER A 35 -6.38 -49.93 -3.72
C SER A 35 -7.36 -50.45 -4.78
N GLY A 36 -7.32 -49.88 -6.00
CA GLY A 36 -8.15 -50.35 -7.13
C GLY A 36 -7.86 -51.80 -7.53
N GLU A 37 -6.58 -52.17 -7.62
CA GLU A 37 -6.17 -53.56 -7.93
C GLU A 37 -6.64 -54.56 -6.85
N GLN A 38 -6.66 -54.15 -5.58
CA GLN A 38 -7.13 -55.00 -4.47
C GLN A 38 -8.66 -55.15 -4.44
N LEU A 39 -9.39 -54.09 -4.81
CA LEU A 39 -10.84 -54.16 -5.01
C LEU A 39 -11.21 -55.13 -6.13
N GLU A 40 -10.48 -55.10 -7.25
CA GLU A 40 -10.69 -56.02 -8.38
C GLU A 40 -10.41 -57.48 -8.01
N GLN A 41 -9.49 -57.73 -7.09
CA GLN A 41 -9.14 -59.06 -6.57
C GLN A 41 -10.08 -59.54 -5.45
N GLY A 42 -10.98 -58.69 -4.95
CA GLY A 42 -11.92 -59.00 -3.88
C GLY A 42 -11.36 -58.90 -2.46
N ASN A 43 -10.15 -58.34 -2.30
CA ASN A 43 -9.47 -58.17 -1.01
C ASN A 43 -9.88 -56.82 -0.37
N LEU A 44 -11.07 -56.78 0.23
CA LEU A 44 -11.66 -55.55 0.77
C LEU A 44 -10.81 -54.90 1.87
N ASP A 45 -10.25 -55.68 2.81
CA ASP A 45 -9.48 -55.15 3.94
C ASP A 45 -8.16 -54.48 3.48
N GLU A 46 -7.47 -55.07 2.49
CA GLU A 46 -6.24 -54.49 1.93
C GLU A 46 -6.54 -53.26 1.06
N ALA A 47 -7.66 -53.27 0.33
CA ALA A 47 -8.12 -52.14 -0.45
C ALA A 47 -8.45 -50.92 0.44
N GLU A 48 -9.10 -51.14 1.58
CA GLU A 48 -9.44 -50.09 2.55
C GLU A 48 -8.18 -49.48 3.18
N GLN A 49 -7.23 -50.31 3.63
CA GLN A 49 -5.94 -49.82 4.14
C GLN A 49 -5.18 -48.97 3.11
N LYS A 50 -5.18 -49.40 1.84
CA LYS A 50 -4.53 -48.66 0.76
C LYS A 50 -5.25 -47.36 0.40
N ALA A 51 -6.58 -47.33 0.50
CA ALA A 51 -7.37 -46.12 0.33
C ALA A 51 -7.09 -45.10 1.44
N GLU A 52 -7.04 -45.55 2.71
CA GLU A 52 -6.67 -44.67 3.83
C GLU A 52 -5.24 -44.13 3.71
N GLU A 53 -4.28 -44.97 3.32
CA GLU A 53 -2.90 -44.54 3.10
C GLU A 53 -2.81 -43.51 1.97
N ALA A 54 -3.55 -43.70 0.88
CA ALA A 54 -3.65 -42.71 -0.19
C ALA A 54 -4.26 -41.40 0.31
N GLN A 55 -5.32 -41.47 1.12
CA GLN A 55 -5.99 -40.29 1.67
C GLN A 55 -5.06 -39.48 2.58
N ARG A 56 -4.37 -40.13 3.53
CA ARG A 56 -3.41 -39.47 4.43
C ARG A 56 -2.31 -38.77 3.64
N ARG A 57 -1.76 -39.42 2.60
CA ARG A 57 -0.72 -38.81 1.75
C ARG A 57 -1.22 -37.63 0.93
N ILE A 58 -2.49 -37.63 0.52
CA ILE A 58 -3.09 -36.48 -0.18
C ILE A 58 -3.28 -35.31 0.79
N GLU A 59 -3.74 -35.57 2.01
CA GLU A 59 -3.88 -34.54 3.06
C GLU A 59 -2.52 -33.93 3.38
N GLU A 60 -1.49 -34.74 3.67
CA GLU A 60 -0.12 -34.26 3.89
C GLU A 60 0.45 -33.45 2.71
N ALA A 61 0.11 -33.84 1.47
CA ALA A 61 0.56 -33.11 0.29
C ALA A 61 -0.15 -31.76 0.13
N LEU A 62 -1.45 -31.69 0.46
CA LEU A 62 -2.21 -30.44 0.45
C LEU A 62 -1.66 -29.48 1.49
N ASP A 63 -1.43 -29.96 2.71
CA ASP A 63 -0.87 -29.16 3.79
C ASP A 63 0.53 -28.61 3.40
N GLN A 64 1.38 -29.44 2.80
CA GLN A 64 2.69 -28.99 2.28
C GLN A 64 2.56 -27.93 1.18
N LEU A 65 1.61 -28.11 0.26
CA LEU A 65 1.39 -27.16 -0.82
C LEU A 65 0.90 -25.81 -0.28
N ASP A 66 -0.02 -25.83 0.68
CA ASP A 66 -0.54 -24.63 1.33
C ASP A 66 0.58 -23.91 2.11
N GLU A 67 1.43 -24.65 2.84
CA GLU A 67 2.61 -24.09 3.53
C GLU A 67 3.59 -23.45 2.55
N GLU A 68 3.89 -24.11 1.43
CA GLU A 68 4.78 -23.58 0.38
C GLU A 68 4.18 -22.34 -0.29
N GLU A 69 2.88 -22.34 -0.58
CA GLU A 69 2.19 -21.19 -1.17
C GLU A 69 2.24 -19.98 -0.22
N GLN A 70 1.98 -20.19 1.07
CA GLN A 70 2.09 -19.12 2.07
C GLN A 70 3.53 -18.59 2.18
N GLN A 71 4.54 -19.46 2.13
CA GLN A 71 5.94 -19.03 2.11
C GLN A 71 6.26 -18.20 0.86
N TYR A 72 5.78 -18.63 -0.31
CA TYR A 72 5.97 -17.91 -1.56
C TYR A 72 5.30 -16.53 -1.53
N GLN A 73 4.06 -16.45 -1.06
CA GLN A 73 3.34 -15.17 -0.90
C GLN A 73 4.09 -14.23 0.05
N ARG A 74 4.58 -14.72 1.20
CA ARG A 74 5.38 -13.92 2.14
C ARG A 74 6.65 -13.34 1.49
N LEU A 75 7.43 -14.17 0.80
CA LEU A 75 8.66 -13.74 0.11
C LEU A 75 8.36 -12.72 -1.00
N ARG A 76 7.29 -12.94 -1.77
CA ARG A 76 6.82 -12.00 -2.80
C ARG A 76 6.47 -10.65 -2.18
N ASP A 77 5.72 -10.64 -1.09
CA ASP A 77 5.28 -9.41 -0.43
C ASP A 77 6.47 -8.66 0.18
N GLU A 78 7.44 -9.36 0.74
CA GLU A 78 8.70 -8.76 1.23
C GLU A 78 9.51 -8.12 0.10
N GLU A 79 9.67 -8.81 -1.02
CA GLU A 79 10.35 -8.25 -2.19
C GLU A 79 9.62 -7.01 -2.70
N LEU A 80 8.29 -7.05 -2.77
CA LEU A 80 7.49 -5.92 -3.21
C LEU A 80 7.58 -4.74 -2.23
N LEU A 81 7.52 -5.01 -0.92
CA LEU A 81 7.68 -3.98 0.12
C LEU A 81 9.06 -3.30 -0.01
N PHE A 82 10.11 -4.09 -0.22
CA PHE A 82 11.46 -3.60 -0.43
C PHE A 82 11.57 -2.73 -1.69
N GLN A 83 11.04 -3.20 -2.82
CA GLN A 83 11.02 -2.45 -4.08
C GLN A 83 10.28 -1.11 -3.94
N ILE A 84 9.12 -1.11 -3.28
CA ILE A 84 8.35 0.12 -3.05
C ILE A 84 9.13 1.08 -2.16
N ALA A 85 9.74 0.59 -1.07
CA ALA A 85 10.53 1.43 -0.18
C ALA A 85 11.72 2.08 -0.90
N GLU A 86 12.46 1.31 -1.73
CA GLU A 86 13.55 1.85 -2.55
C GLU A 86 13.06 2.90 -3.55
N GLU A 87 11.93 2.66 -4.21
CA GLU A 87 11.35 3.64 -5.12
C GLU A 87 10.92 4.92 -4.38
N VAL A 88 10.33 4.82 -3.18
CA VAL A 88 9.99 5.99 -2.36
C VAL A 88 11.25 6.77 -1.95
N VAL A 89 12.34 6.11 -1.60
CA VAL A 89 13.64 6.77 -1.34
C VAL A 89 14.10 7.55 -2.57
N GLY A 90 14.09 6.93 -3.75
CA GLY A 90 14.46 7.61 -5.00
C GLY A 90 13.54 8.79 -5.35
N MET A 91 12.25 8.68 -5.02
CA MET A 91 11.29 9.78 -5.15
C MET A 91 11.61 10.92 -4.18
N ILE A 92 11.95 10.64 -2.92
CA ILE A 92 12.35 11.66 -1.93
C ILE A 92 13.59 12.42 -2.40
N GLU A 93 14.61 11.73 -2.89
CA GLU A 93 15.84 12.36 -3.39
C GLU A 93 15.55 13.28 -4.59
N THR A 94 14.76 12.78 -5.54
CA THR A 94 14.36 13.53 -6.73
C THR A 94 13.51 14.75 -6.36
N HIS A 95 12.53 14.56 -5.48
CA HIS A 95 11.68 15.61 -4.94
C HIS A 95 12.50 16.70 -4.25
N GLY A 96 13.40 16.32 -3.33
CA GLY A 96 14.20 17.26 -2.56
C GLY A 96 15.08 18.14 -3.46
N ARG A 97 15.69 17.54 -4.49
CA ARG A 97 16.44 18.29 -5.51
C ARG A 97 15.53 19.26 -6.27
N LEU A 98 14.36 18.82 -6.73
CA LEU A 98 13.43 19.65 -7.51
C LEU A 98 12.87 20.82 -6.69
N SER A 99 12.56 20.56 -5.40
CA SER A 99 12.14 21.60 -4.46
C SER A 99 13.24 22.65 -4.29
N ALA A 100 14.48 22.23 -4.00
CA ALA A 100 15.62 23.13 -3.87
C ALA A 100 15.88 23.94 -5.16
N GLU A 101 15.89 23.29 -6.33
CA GLU A 101 16.06 23.98 -7.61
C GLU A 101 14.94 25.01 -7.88
N THR A 102 13.70 24.73 -7.44
CA THR A 102 12.58 25.66 -7.58
C THR A 102 12.74 26.86 -6.67
N LEU A 103 13.15 26.63 -5.41
CA LEU A 103 13.44 27.69 -4.45
C LEU A 103 14.57 28.61 -4.94
N GLU A 104 15.67 28.04 -5.44
CA GLU A 104 16.75 28.84 -6.03
C GLU A 104 16.28 29.72 -7.19
N VAL A 105 15.39 29.19 -8.04
CA VAL A 105 14.81 29.98 -9.13
C VAL A 105 13.98 31.12 -8.55
N ASP A 106 13.18 30.87 -7.52
CA ASP A 106 12.35 31.89 -6.88
C ASP A 106 13.19 32.99 -6.22
N GLU A 107 14.21 32.63 -5.44
CA GLU A 107 15.12 33.57 -4.79
C GLU A 107 15.88 34.44 -5.79
N SER A 108 16.16 33.92 -6.98
CA SER A 108 16.81 34.68 -8.05
C SER A 108 15.89 35.69 -8.76
N ARG A 109 14.59 35.72 -8.44
CA ARG A 109 13.62 36.63 -9.09
C ARG A 109 13.64 38.01 -8.47
N VAL A 110 13.42 39.00 -9.31
CA VAL A 110 13.07 40.35 -8.85
C VAL A 110 11.57 40.34 -8.48
N PRO A 111 11.20 40.70 -7.24
CA PRO A 111 9.81 40.73 -6.81
C PRO A 111 8.94 41.61 -7.73
N GLY A 112 7.79 41.10 -8.14
CA GLY A 112 6.86 41.81 -9.02
C GLY A 112 7.24 41.80 -10.51
N GLU A 113 8.42 41.30 -10.88
CA GLU A 113 8.80 41.15 -12.28
C GLU A 113 8.44 39.77 -12.86
N ARG A 114 8.31 39.73 -14.19
CA ARG A 114 8.12 38.46 -14.90
C ARG A 114 9.42 37.68 -14.95
N ALA A 115 9.30 36.36 -14.92
CA ALA A 115 10.42 35.44 -15.08
C ALA A 115 11.26 35.73 -16.34
N THR A 116 12.58 35.78 -16.17
CA THR A 116 13.54 35.92 -17.29
C THR A 116 13.54 34.68 -18.17
N ARG A 117 14.08 34.78 -19.40
CA ARG A 117 14.18 33.63 -20.32
C ARG A 117 14.94 32.45 -19.71
N ALA A 118 16.00 32.72 -18.95
CA ALA A 118 16.79 31.68 -18.29
C ALA A 118 15.97 30.98 -17.19
N GLN A 119 15.25 31.74 -16.36
CA GLN A 119 14.37 31.20 -15.31
C GLN A 119 13.23 30.37 -15.91
N LYS A 120 12.59 30.84 -17.00
CA LYS A 120 11.57 30.08 -17.72
C LYS A 120 12.09 28.75 -18.25
N LEU A 121 13.33 28.73 -18.75
CA LEU A 121 13.96 27.51 -19.23
C LEU A 121 14.19 26.50 -18.09
N ARG A 122 14.69 26.97 -16.94
CA ARG A 122 14.85 26.14 -15.72
C ARG A 122 13.50 25.59 -15.25
N LEU A 123 12.49 26.44 -15.09
CA LEU A 123 11.17 26.01 -14.61
C LEU A 123 10.46 25.06 -15.56
N ARG A 124 10.66 25.19 -16.88
CA ARG A 124 10.16 24.21 -17.84
C ARG A 124 10.90 22.87 -17.76
N LYS A 125 12.15 22.85 -17.32
CA LYS A 125 12.87 21.60 -17.03
C LYS A 125 12.31 20.97 -15.75
N ILE A 126 12.24 21.74 -14.66
CA ILE A 126 11.66 21.33 -13.38
C ILE A 126 10.24 20.78 -13.58
N SER A 127 9.36 21.51 -14.26
CA SER A 127 7.97 21.09 -14.56
C SER A 127 7.90 19.70 -15.23
N ARG A 128 8.80 19.40 -16.17
CA ARG A 128 8.83 18.08 -16.82
C ARG A 128 9.31 16.98 -15.88
N GLU A 129 10.30 17.26 -15.05
CA GLU A 129 10.79 16.29 -14.06
C GLU A 129 9.79 16.04 -12.94
N VAL A 130 9.09 17.08 -12.48
CA VAL A 130 7.96 16.96 -11.54
C VAL A 130 6.84 16.13 -12.15
N GLN A 131 6.52 16.31 -13.43
CA GLN A 131 5.51 15.47 -14.09
C GLN A 131 5.94 14.01 -14.13
N ALA A 132 7.20 13.74 -14.47
CA ALA A 132 7.72 12.36 -14.46
C ALA A 132 7.67 11.73 -13.05
N LEU A 133 7.88 12.53 -12.01
CA LEU A 133 7.73 12.08 -10.62
C LEU A 133 6.25 11.78 -10.28
N ALA A 134 5.31 12.58 -10.81
CA ALA A 134 3.87 12.32 -10.66
C ALA A 134 3.46 11.02 -11.35
N ASP A 135 3.95 10.79 -12.58
CA ASP A 135 3.67 9.57 -13.34
C ASP A 135 4.18 8.33 -12.58
N ARG A 136 5.37 8.41 -11.97
CA ARG A 136 5.91 7.35 -11.10
C ARG A 136 5.05 7.12 -9.86
N SER A 137 4.57 8.19 -9.21
CA SER A 137 3.63 8.09 -8.09
C SER A 137 2.35 7.34 -8.49
N ALA A 138 1.84 7.60 -9.68
CA ALA A 138 0.64 6.95 -10.22
C ALA A 138 0.86 5.45 -10.48
N GLU A 139 2.05 5.06 -10.97
CA GLU A 139 2.44 3.67 -11.15
C GLU A 139 2.50 2.91 -9.82
N LEU A 140 3.15 3.49 -8.80
CA LEU A 140 3.23 2.92 -7.46
C LEU A 140 1.85 2.81 -6.79
N ARG A 141 1.01 3.84 -6.92
CA ARG A 141 -0.40 3.79 -6.48
C ARG A 141 -1.11 2.58 -7.07
N ALA A 142 -0.98 2.37 -8.38
CA ALA A 142 -1.66 1.28 -9.07
C ALA A 142 -1.14 -0.10 -8.65
N ALA A 143 0.16 -0.23 -8.33
CA ALA A 143 0.72 -1.45 -7.76
C ALA A 143 0.15 -1.73 -6.37
N ILE A 144 0.22 -0.75 -5.46
CA ILE A 144 -0.22 -0.90 -4.06
C ILE A 144 -1.74 -1.13 -3.95
N ALA A 145 -2.53 -0.49 -4.80
CA ALA A 145 -3.98 -0.69 -4.82
C ALA A 145 -4.36 -2.13 -5.18
N LYS A 146 -3.57 -2.82 -6.03
CA LYS A 146 -3.79 -4.24 -6.35
C LYS A 146 -3.48 -5.17 -5.18
N GLU A 147 -2.56 -4.77 -4.31
CA GLU A 147 -2.23 -5.50 -3.08
C GLU A 147 -3.20 -5.18 -1.92
N GLY A 148 -4.25 -4.40 -2.19
CA GLY A 148 -5.32 -4.13 -1.23
C GLY A 148 -5.02 -3.03 -0.20
N SER A 149 -3.90 -2.31 -0.33
CA SER A 149 -3.56 -1.24 0.62
C SER A 149 -4.13 0.12 0.21
N THR A 150 -5.37 0.37 0.63
CA THR A 150 -6.16 1.54 0.20
C THR A 150 -5.62 2.86 0.74
N VAL A 151 -5.14 2.89 1.99
CA VAL A 151 -4.64 4.12 2.63
C VAL A 151 -3.32 4.57 1.98
N PHE A 152 -2.42 3.63 1.70
CA PHE A 152 -1.16 3.94 1.02
C PHE A 152 -1.43 4.41 -0.41
N ALA A 153 -2.34 3.74 -1.13
CA ALA A 153 -2.75 4.17 -2.47
C ALA A 153 -3.33 5.60 -2.47
N GLU A 154 -4.11 5.99 -1.46
CA GLU A 154 -4.59 7.36 -1.33
C GLU A 154 -3.45 8.36 -1.12
N LEU A 155 -2.45 8.02 -0.29
CA LEU A 155 -1.35 8.93 -0.04
C LEU A 155 -0.50 9.14 -1.30
N PHE A 156 -0.27 8.09 -2.10
CA PHE A 156 0.34 8.22 -3.44
C PHE A 156 -0.52 9.06 -4.40
N GLN A 157 -1.85 8.97 -4.31
CA GLN A 157 -2.75 9.82 -5.09
C GLN A 157 -2.63 11.30 -4.68
N ARG A 158 -2.58 11.60 -3.38
CA ARG A 158 -2.36 12.97 -2.87
C ARG A 158 -1.03 13.55 -3.38
N ILE A 159 0.04 12.74 -3.32
CA ILE A 159 1.35 13.09 -3.87
C ILE A 159 1.27 13.37 -5.38
N GLU A 160 0.64 12.48 -6.14
CA GLU A 160 0.44 12.64 -7.59
C GLU A 160 -0.30 13.94 -7.91
N ASP A 161 -1.42 14.20 -7.24
CA ASP A 161 -2.25 15.38 -7.48
C ASP A 161 -1.47 16.68 -7.20
N ASP A 162 -0.72 16.74 -6.11
CA ASP A 162 0.11 17.91 -5.77
C ASP A 162 1.28 18.06 -6.75
N LEU A 163 1.95 16.98 -7.17
CA LEU A 163 3.01 17.03 -8.19
C LEU A 163 2.46 17.50 -9.55
N VAL A 164 1.30 17.01 -10.00
CA VAL A 164 0.67 17.48 -11.24
C VAL A 164 0.36 18.98 -11.17
N ARG A 165 -0.13 19.47 -10.04
CA ARG A 165 -0.40 20.90 -9.82
C ARG A 165 0.88 21.73 -9.86
N ILE A 166 1.94 21.28 -9.18
CA ILE A 166 3.27 21.92 -9.22
C ILE A 166 3.78 21.96 -10.66
N SER A 167 3.75 20.83 -11.38
CA SER A 167 4.22 20.75 -12.76
C SER A 167 3.49 21.76 -13.65
N ARG A 168 2.16 21.83 -13.55
CA ARG A 168 1.33 22.78 -14.31
C ARG A 168 1.65 24.22 -13.96
N ALA A 169 1.80 24.54 -12.67
CA ALA A 169 2.09 25.88 -12.17
C ALA A 169 3.46 26.39 -12.63
N SER A 170 4.50 25.55 -12.52
CA SER A 170 5.87 25.88 -12.95
C SER A 170 6.07 25.82 -14.47
N GLY A 171 5.14 25.18 -15.19
CA GLY A 171 5.12 25.12 -16.64
C GLY A 171 4.67 26.41 -17.33
N GLU A 172 4.60 26.35 -18.67
CA GLU A 172 4.16 27.47 -19.50
C GLU A 172 2.70 27.87 -19.25
N ILE A 173 1.83 26.86 -19.04
CA ILE A 173 0.40 27.06 -18.77
C ILE A 173 0.17 27.83 -17.47
N GLY A 174 0.94 27.53 -16.43
CA GLY A 174 0.84 28.18 -15.12
C GLY A 174 1.55 29.53 -15.04
N GLY A 175 2.25 29.96 -16.10
CA GLY A 175 2.99 31.22 -16.09
C GLY A 175 4.32 31.16 -15.33
N TYR A 176 4.90 29.96 -15.18
CA TYR A 176 6.19 29.75 -14.53
C TYR A 176 6.19 30.17 -13.05
N GLN A 177 5.26 29.65 -12.26
CA GLN A 177 5.20 29.91 -10.82
C GLN A 177 6.28 29.12 -10.06
N SER A 178 6.84 29.75 -9.03
CA SER A 178 7.87 29.19 -8.14
C SER A 178 7.76 29.67 -6.68
N GLY A 179 6.76 30.52 -6.39
CA GLY A 179 6.63 31.17 -5.09
C GLY A 179 5.95 30.29 -4.04
N ALA A 180 5.57 30.91 -2.91
CA ALA A 180 5.10 30.24 -1.70
C ALA A 180 4.04 29.13 -1.93
N THR A 181 3.05 29.36 -2.79
CA THR A 181 2.01 28.35 -3.08
C THR A 181 2.56 27.06 -3.70
N VAL A 182 3.58 27.16 -4.55
CA VAL A 182 4.26 26.01 -5.17
C VAL A 182 5.16 25.33 -4.14
N GLN A 183 5.88 26.12 -3.34
CA GLN A 183 6.76 25.60 -2.28
C GLN A 183 5.99 24.84 -1.20
N ALA A 184 4.85 25.38 -0.75
CA ALA A 184 3.99 24.70 0.22
C ALA A 184 3.49 23.33 -0.28
N ARG A 185 3.23 23.19 -1.59
CA ARG A 185 2.89 21.89 -2.19
C ARG A 185 4.08 20.95 -2.24
N PHE A 186 5.29 21.46 -2.52
CA PHE A 186 6.49 20.65 -2.38
C PHE A 186 6.67 20.16 -0.94
N ASP A 187 6.45 21.02 0.06
CA ASP A 187 6.56 20.63 1.47
C ASP A 187 5.56 19.54 1.85
N ASP A 188 4.31 19.65 1.37
CA ASP A 188 3.29 18.62 1.57
C ASP A 188 3.70 17.29 0.93
N VAL A 189 4.14 17.28 -0.34
CA VAL A 189 4.63 16.06 -0.99
C VAL A 189 5.81 15.45 -0.23
N GLY A 190 6.74 16.28 0.25
CA GLY A 190 7.89 15.81 1.02
C GLY A 190 7.51 15.25 2.39
N ARG A 191 6.45 15.75 3.02
CA ARG A 191 5.87 15.18 4.25
C ARG A 191 5.25 13.81 3.96
N ASP A 192 4.39 13.74 2.95
CA ASP A 192 3.64 12.54 2.58
C ASP A 192 4.58 11.40 2.16
N LEU A 193 5.62 11.69 1.36
CA LEU A 193 6.65 10.70 0.99
C LEU A 193 7.42 10.17 2.21
N ARG A 194 7.73 11.03 3.18
CA ARG A 194 8.41 10.61 4.41
C ARG A 194 7.54 9.72 5.28
N TRP A 195 6.24 10.01 5.38
CA TRP A 195 5.30 9.15 6.11
C TRP A 195 5.14 7.78 5.46
N LEU A 196 5.10 7.73 4.11
CA LEU A 196 5.12 6.46 3.38
C LEU A 196 6.38 5.67 3.72
N LEU A 197 7.56 6.28 3.58
CA LEU A 197 8.82 5.60 3.87
C LEU A 197 8.88 5.08 5.30
N GLU A 198 8.57 5.94 6.29
CA GLU A 198 8.58 5.56 7.70
C GLU A 198 7.64 4.37 7.97
N SER A 199 6.46 4.38 7.36
CA SER A 199 5.48 3.29 7.55
C SER A 199 5.94 1.98 6.89
N LEU A 200 6.61 2.05 5.72
CA LEU A 200 7.19 0.89 5.04
C LEU A 200 8.41 0.33 5.79
N GLU A 201 9.25 1.20 6.37
CA GLU A 201 10.41 0.81 7.18
C GLU A 201 9.99 0.18 8.52
N GLU A 202 8.98 0.75 9.19
CA GLU A 202 8.37 0.15 10.38
C GLU A 202 7.86 -1.26 10.08
N GLU A 203 7.21 -1.45 8.93
CA GLU A 203 6.72 -2.75 8.48
C GLU A 203 7.85 -3.75 8.25
N LYS A 204 8.87 -3.34 7.49
CA LYS A 204 10.04 -4.17 7.20
C LYS A 204 10.75 -4.61 8.49
N SER A 205 10.96 -3.67 9.41
CA SER A 205 11.61 -3.97 10.70
C SER A 205 10.78 -4.93 11.55
N ARG A 206 9.45 -4.83 11.51
CA ARG A 206 8.58 -5.77 12.24
C ARG A 206 8.73 -7.19 11.68
N ARG A 207 8.71 -7.37 10.35
CA ARG A 207 8.89 -8.68 9.71
C ARG A 207 10.23 -9.32 10.06
N GLU A 208 11.33 -8.55 9.96
CA GLU A 208 12.67 -9.01 10.33
C GLU A 208 12.74 -9.46 11.81
N GLN A 209 12.02 -8.79 12.71
CA GLN A 209 11.95 -9.15 14.13
C GLN A 209 11.11 -10.41 14.39
N GLU A 210 10.02 -10.59 13.66
CA GLU A 210 9.16 -11.79 13.73
C GLU A 210 9.93 -13.04 13.25
N GLU A 211 10.66 -12.94 12.15
CA GLU A 211 11.53 -14.03 11.66
C GLU A 211 12.65 -14.38 12.65
N SER A 212 13.26 -13.36 13.26
CA SER A 212 14.32 -13.55 14.25
C SER A 212 13.82 -14.21 15.56
N GLN A 213 12.53 -14.03 15.91
CA GLN A 213 11.92 -14.59 17.12
C GLN A 213 11.32 -15.98 16.89
N GLN A 214 10.95 -16.35 15.66
CA GLN A 214 10.44 -17.69 15.34
C GLN A 214 11.49 -18.81 15.36
N GLY A 215 12.77 -18.50 15.59
CA GLY A 215 13.83 -19.48 15.83
C GLY A 215 13.74 -20.27 17.15
N GLY A 216 12.64 -20.18 17.93
CA GLY A 216 12.61 -20.69 19.31
C GLY A 216 11.33 -21.30 19.89
N GLN A 217 10.15 -21.28 19.22
CA GLN A 217 8.94 -21.84 19.86
C GLN A 217 7.91 -22.37 18.86
N GLN A 218 7.82 -23.70 18.79
CA GLN A 218 6.66 -24.43 18.25
C GLN A 218 5.50 -24.32 19.25
N GLY A 219 4.32 -23.90 18.76
CA GLY A 219 3.05 -24.08 19.46
C GLY A 219 2.26 -22.80 19.70
N GLY A 220 1.66 -22.27 18.64
CA GLY A 220 0.56 -21.33 18.70
C GLY A 220 -0.25 -21.45 17.42
N GLU A 221 -1.55 -21.71 17.52
CA GLU A 221 -2.48 -21.75 16.39
C GLU A 221 -2.30 -20.48 15.53
N PRO A 222 -2.03 -20.61 14.22
CA PRO A 222 -1.96 -19.46 13.35
C PRO A 222 -3.40 -18.97 13.15
N GLY A 223 -3.78 -17.91 13.87
CA GLY A 223 -4.72 -16.99 13.28
C GLY A 223 -4.04 -16.48 12.02
N GLU A 224 -4.51 -16.88 10.85
CA GLU A 224 -3.98 -16.45 9.56
C GLU A 224 -3.76 -14.94 9.62
N PRO A 225 -2.50 -14.46 9.63
CA PRO A 225 -2.28 -13.11 9.19
C PRO A 225 -2.71 -13.15 7.73
N GLU A 226 -3.76 -12.41 7.34
CA GLU A 226 -3.94 -12.13 5.93
C GLU A 226 -2.59 -11.60 5.43
N ASN A 227 -1.92 -12.38 4.56
CA ASN A 227 -0.65 -12.01 3.92
C ASN A 227 -0.91 -10.77 3.06
N ARG A 228 -0.98 -9.62 3.73
CA ARG A 228 -1.15 -8.31 3.12
C ARG A 228 0.22 -7.68 3.06
N LEU A 229 0.47 -6.97 1.96
CA LEU A 229 1.69 -6.17 1.80
C LEU A 229 1.89 -5.20 2.98
N VAL A 230 0.80 -4.58 3.42
CA VAL A 230 0.77 -3.66 4.56
C VAL A 230 -0.31 -4.09 5.54
N PRO A 231 -0.01 -4.19 6.85
CA PRO A 231 -0.97 -4.60 7.85
C PRO A 231 -1.91 -3.46 8.24
N ASP A 232 -3.07 -3.84 8.77
CA ASP A 232 -4.11 -2.92 9.21
C ASP A 232 -3.61 -1.92 10.26
N ALA A 233 -2.73 -2.33 11.17
CA ALA A 233 -2.17 -1.43 12.18
C ALA A 233 -1.34 -0.28 11.56
N ALA A 234 -0.61 -0.55 10.47
CA ALA A 234 0.18 0.47 9.78
C ALA A 234 -0.73 1.43 9.01
N GLU A 235 -1.76 0.91 8.34
CA GLU A 235 -2.77 1.74 7.67
C GLU A 235 -3.52 2.65 8.66
N LEU A 236 -3.89 2.14 9.84
CA LEU A 236 -4.58 2.92 10.86
C LEU A 236 -3.70 4.03 11.44
N LYS A 237 -2.41 3.74 11.72
CA LYS A 237 -1.43 4.76 12.13
C LYS A 237 -1.30 5.85 11.07
N LEU A 238 -1.25 5.45 9.79
CA LEU A 238 -1.15 6.41 8.69
C LEU A 238 -2.40 7.27 8.59
N LEU A 239 -3.60 6.69 8.70
CA LEU A 239 -4.86 7.44 8.77
C LEU A 239 -4.87 8.44 9.93
N GLN A 240 -4.38 8.03 11.10
CA GLN A 240 -4.28 8.91 12.26
C GLN A 240 -3.35 10.09 11.98
N ARG A 241 -2.18 9.86 11.34
CA ARG A 241 -1.26 10.94 10.94
C ARG A 241 -1.90 11.87 9.93
N MET A 242 -2.63 11.35 8.95
CA MET A 242 -3.35 12.14 7.94
C MET A 242 -4.41 13.03 8.56
N GLU A 243 -5.22 12.52 9.50
CA GLU A 243 -6.22 13.35 10.19
C GLU A 243 -5.56 14.39 11.09
N GLY A 244 -4.53 13.99 11.83
CA GLY A 244 -3.75 14.91 12.68
C GLY A 244 -3.23 16.12 11.91
N GLU A 245 -2.67 15.92 10.71
CA GLU A 245 -2.18 17.04 9.90
C GLU A 245 -3.28 17.98 9.40
N VAL A 246 -4.46 17.45 9.08
CA VAL A 246 -5.58 18.32 8.69
C VAL A 246 -6.04 19.16 9.88
N LEU A 247 -6.09 18.57 11.07
CA LEU A 247 -6.43 19.29 12.30
C LEU A 247 -5.37 20.34 12.66
N ASP A 248 -4.09 19.97 12.64
CA ASP A 248 -2.98 20.89 12.92
C ASP A 248 -2.97 22.06 11.92
N SER A 249 -3.21 21.79 10.63
CA SER A 249 -3.29 22.83 9.59
C SER A 249 -4.50 23.75 9.79
N LEU A 250 -5.64 23.19 10.23
CA LEU A 250 -6.83 23.98 10.54
C LEU A 250 -6.59 24.89 11.75
N ASP A 251 -5.96 24.37 12.80
CA ASP A 251 -5.61 25.13 14.00
C ASP A 251 -4.63 26.26 13.66
N GLU A 252 -3.61 25.99 12.84
CA GLU A 252 -2.68 27.02 12.36
C GLU A 252 -3.42 28.12 11.57
N LEU A 253 -4.33 27.76 10.68
CA LEU A 253 -5.14 28.73 9.94
C LEU A 253 -6.00 29.59 10.86
N LEU A 254 -6.63 29.01 11.89
CA LEU A 254 -7.45 29.75 12.85
C LEU A 254 -6.62 30.70 13.72
N VAL A 255 -5.36 30.35 14.01
CA VAL A 255 -4.43 31.24 14.72
C VAL A 255 -4.00 32.41 13.84
N LEU A 256 -3.71 32.16 12.56
CA LEU A 256 -3.27 33.19 11.61
C LEU A 256 -4.40 34.12 11.15
N TYR A 257 -5.62 33.59 11.05
CA TYR A 257 -6.81 34.29 10.55
C TYR A 257 -8.00 34.12 11.50
N PRO A 258 -7.97 34.74 12.69
CA PRO A 258 -9.04 34.62 13.69
C PRO A 258 -10.41 35.08 13.16
N GLU A 259 -10.44 35.99 12.19
CA GLU A 259 -11.64 36.45 11.50
C GLU A 259 -12.45 35.33 10.81
N LEU A 260 -11.83 34.18 10.52
CA LEU A 260 -12.52 33.01 9.97
C LEU A 260 -13.58 32.46 10.93
N ALA A 261 -13.31 32.51 12.24
CA ALA A 261 -14.26 32.07 13.26
C ALA A 261 -15.47 33.01 13.36
N GLU A 262 -15.30 34.27 12.94
CA GLU A 262 -16.32 35.31 13.02
C GLU A 262 -17.16 35.44 11.73
N GLY A 263 -16.86 34.63 10.70
CA GLY A 263 -17.60 34.62 9.44
C GLY A 263 -17.30 35.82 8.53
N GLY A 264 -16.10 36.38 8.61
CA GLY A 264 -15.65 37.51 7.79
C GLY A 264 -15.49 37.19 6.29
N GLU A 265 -15.13 38.20 5.50
CA GLU A 265 -14.79 38.00 4.08
C GLU A 265 -13.49 37.19 3.95
N ILE A 266 -13.57 36.08 3.22
CA ILE A 266 -12.45 35.16 3.01
C ILE A 266 -11.80 35.47 1.66
N ASP A 267 -10.50 35.79 1.69
CA ASP A 267 -9.67 35.95 0.48
C ASP A 267 -9.71 34.68 -0.40
N PRO A 268 -9.68 34.79 -1.75
CA PRO A 268 -9.74 33.64 -2.64
C PRO A 268 -8.66 32.57 -2.41
N LEU A 269 -7.43 32.95 -2.04
CA LEU A 269 -6.35 32.00 -1.78
C LEU A 269 -6.62 31.22 -0.49
N LEU A 270 -7.07 31.92 0.55
CA LEU A 270 -7.44 31.31 1.83
C LEU A 270 -8.63 30.36 1.66
N ARG A 271 -9.60 30.72 0.81
CA ARG A 271 -10.73 29.84 0.46
C ARG A 271 -10.29 28.57 -0.25
N GLU A 272 -9.32 28.65 -1.16
CA GLU A 272 -8.75 27.47 -1.83
C GLU A 272 -8.12 26.53 -0.80
N GLU A 273 -7.35 27.07 0.15
CA GLU A 273 -6.71 26.29 1.20
C GLU A 273 -7.72 25.60 2.13
N ILE A 274 -8.74 26.32 2.60
CA ILE A 274 -9.82 25.74 3.40
C ILE A 274 -10.55 24.63 2.64
N SER A 275 -10.81 24.84 1.34
CA SER A 275 -11.46 23.83 0.50
C SER A 275 -10.60 22.58 0.35
N ARG A 276 -9.27 22.75 0.25
CA ARG A 276 -8.30 21.66 0.20
C ARG A 276 -8.29 20.85 1.50
N LEU A 277 -8.23 21.51 2.66
CA LEU A 277 -8.30 20.84 3.96
C LEU A 277 -9.63 20.10 4.15
N ALA A 278 -10.75 20.71 3.77
CA ALA A 278 -12.06 20.06 3.85
C ALA A 278 -12.14 18.81 2.95
N GLN A 279 -11.55 18.85 1.75
CA GLN A 279 -11.46 17.68 0.88
C GLN A 279 -10.58 16.59 1.49
N ARG A 280 -9.42 16.95 2.06
CA ARG A 280 -8.52 16.03 2.76
C ARG A 280 -9.22 15.35 3.95
N HIS A 281 -9.87 16.11 4.82
CA HIS A 281 -10.64 15.56 5.96
C HIS A 281 -11.73 14.59 5.51
N ARG A 282 -12.54 14.98 4.51
CA ARG A 282 -13.60 14.11 3.98
C ARG A 282 -13.00 12.80 3.49
N ARG A 283 -11.90 12.87 2.75
CA ARG A 283 -11.27 11.68 2.17
C ARG A 283 -10.68 10.76 3.23
N THR A 284 -10.01 11.31 4.24
CA THR A 284 -9.53 10.54 5.40
C THR A 284 -10.68 9.87 6.14
N SER A 285 -11.81 10.57 6.31
CA SER A 285 -13.02 10.03 6.94
C SER A 285 -13.67 8.89 6.15
N GLU A 286 -13.72 9.01 4.81
CA GLU A 286 -14.19 7.94 3.92
C GLU A 286 -13.30 6.70 4.00
N LEU A 287 -11.98 6.89 4.01
CA LEU A 287 -11.03 5.79 4.17
C LEU A 287 -11.18 5.11 5.54
N PHE A 288 -11.31 5.90 6.62
CA PHE A 288 -11.53 5.35 7.95
C PHE A 288 -12.83 4.54 8.01
N SER A 289 -13.90 5.03 7.40
CA SER A 289 -15.19 4.30 7.33
C SER A 289 -15.03 2.98 6.58
N SER A 290 -14.38 3.02 5.41
CA SER A 290 -14.09 1.81 4.60
C SER A 290 -13.20 0.81 5.35
N PHE A 291 -12.22 1.32 6.11
CA PHE A 291 -11.33 0.53 6.94
C PHE A 291 -12.09 -0.17 8.08
N ARG A 292 -13.03 0.52 8.74
CA ARG A 292 -13.91 -0.07 9.76
C ARG A 292 -14.82 -1.16 9.20
N GLU A 293 -15.45 -0.88 8.06
CA GLU A 293 -16.32 -1.85 7.37
C GLU A 293 -15.54 -3.12 7.02
N ARG A 294 -14.32 -2.98 6.50
CA ARG A 294 -13.42 -4.10 6.21
C ARG A 294 -13.12 -4.94 7.45
N LEU A 295 -12.99 -4.32 8.61
CA LEU A 295 -12.74 -4.99 9.90
C LEU A 295 -14.03 -5.47 10.61
N GLY A 296 -15.21 -5.26 10.01
CA GLY A 296 -16.49 -5.59 10.65
C GLY A 296 -16.80 -4.78 11.92
N LEU A 297 -16.20 -3.60 12.07
CA LEU A 297 -16.43 -2.72 13.21
C LEU A 297 -17.70 -1.87 12.99
N PRO A 298 -18.60 -1.76 13.98
CA PRO A 298 -19.85 -0.99 13.85
C PRO A 298 -19.59 0.51 13.71
N ASP A 299 -20.53 1.29 13.18
CA ASP A 299 -20.36 2.74 13.07
C ASP A 299 -20.19 3.43 14.44
N PRO A 300 -19.32 4.44 14.57
CA PRO A 300 -19.12 5.15 15.83
C PRO A 300 -20.42 5.78 16.36
N GLU A 301 -21.30 6.25 15.49
CA GLU A 301 -22.59 6.84 15.89
C GLU A 301 -23.61 5.81 16.38
N SER A 302 -23.48 4.54 15.98
CA SER A 302 -24.34 3.45 16.48
C SER A 302 -24.00 3.03 17.91
N GLY A 303 -22.87 3.51 18.46
CA GLY A 303 -22.41 3.24 19.83
C GLY A 303 -22.76 4.31 20.87
N SER A 304 -23.26 5.49 20.49
CA SER A 304 -23.59 6.57 21.44
C SER A 304 -24.99 6.46 22.08
N GLY A 305 -25.68 5.33 21.91
CA GLY A 305 -27.03 5.06 22.45
C GLY A 305 -27.06 4.24 23.74
N ALA A 306 -25.91 3.93 24.34
CA ALA A 306 -25.84 3.15 25.58
C ALA A 306 -24.95 3.83 26.64
N GLN A 307 -25.46 4.92 27.22
CA GLN A 307 -25.27 5.28 28.63
C GLN A 307 -26.23 6.41 29.03
#